data_AF-A0AAD8NMN8-F1
#
_entry.id   AF-A0AAD8NMN8-F1
#
_cell.length_a   1.000
_cell.length_b   1.000
_cell.length_c   1.000
_cell.angle_alpha   90.00
_cell.angle_beta   90.00
_cell.angle_gamma   90.00
#
_symmetry.space_group_name_H-M   'P 1'
#
loop_
_entity.id
_entity.type
_entity.pdbx_description
1 polymer ?
#
loop_
_entity_poly.entity_id
_entity_poly.type
_entity_poly.pdbx_seq_one_letter_code
_entity_poly.pdbx_strand_id
1 'polypeptide(L)'
;MSARGLCAADIRRVITLPGAEEEQRRGVLGAMEVDDDETMKPNNKAEADHPKPIVVILVGAPGSGKSTFCDHVMRLSTGPWLRVCQDTIGNGKAGTKAQCLAISCTSLKDGKSILIDRCNLDKEQRADFVKLKESYEVDVHAVVLDLPAKLCISRSVKRTGHEGNLQGGKAAAVVNRMLQKKELPKLNEGFTRITFC
;
A
#
# COMPACT_ATOMS: atom_id res chain seq x y z
N MET A 1 -4.09 -24.19 10.24
CA MET A 1 -4.58 -22.80 10.08
C MET A 1 -4.68 -22.51 8.59
N SER A 2 -5.89 -22.34 8.07
CA SER A 2 -6.16 -22.13 6.65
C SER A 2 -5.59 -20.80 6.20
N ALA A 3 -4.72 -20.80 5.18
CA ALA A 3 -4.32 -19.61 4.45
C ALA A 3 -5.57 -19.01 3.78
N ARG A 4 -6.27 -18.10 4.47
CA ARG A 4 -7.36 -17.35 3.84
C ARG A 4 -6.70 -16.46 2.79
N GLY A 5 -7.09 -16.62 1.53
CA GLY A 5 -6.73 -15.62 0.52
C GLY A 5 -7.34 -14.28 0.94
N LEU A 6 -6.64 -13.19 0.65
CA LEU A 6 -7.14 -11.82 0.81
C LEU A 6 -8.56 -11.72 0.26
N CYS A 7 -9.54 -11.46 1.13
CA CYS A 7 -10.90 -11.23 0.66
C CYS A 7 -11.06 -9.75 0.28
N ALA A 8 -12.08 -9.45 -0.52
CA ALA A 8 -12.38 -8.07 -0.91
C ALA A 8 -12.59 -7.14 0.32
N ALA A 9 -13.02 -7.70 1.46
CA ALA A 9 -13.17 -6.93 2.69
C ALA A 9 -11.81 -6.52 3.31
N ASP A 10 -10.78 -7.36 3.20
CA ASP A 10 -9.42 -7.00 3.70
C ASP A 10 -8.83 -5.89 2.86
N ILE A 11 -8.99 -5.94 1.54
CA ILE A 11 -8.57 -4.87 0.63
C ILE A 11 -9.34 -3.58 0.93
N ARG A 12 -10.66 -3.66 1.12
CA ARG A 12 -11.49 -2.51 1.51
C ARG A 12 -11.01 -1.88 2.82
N ARG A 13 -10.70 -2.66 3.86
CA ARG A 13 -10.13 -2.13 5.11
C ARG A 13 -8.78 -1.44 4.95
N VAL A 14 -8.00 -1.80 3.93
CA VAL A 14 -6.72 -1.15 3.63
C VAL A 14 -6.91 0.17 2.88
N ILE A 15 -7.83 0.21 1.90
CA ILE A 15 -8.08 1.38 1.04
C ILE A 15 -9.07 2.39 1.63
N THR A 16 -9.97 1.96 2.52
CA THR A 16 -11.00 2.84 3.10
C THR A 16 -10.43 3.54 4.33
N LEU A 17 -10.44 4.87 4.29
CA LEU A 17 -10.18 5.73 5.43
C LEU A 17 -11.40 5.72 6.37
N PRO A 18 -11.21 5.81 7.70
CA PRO A 18 -12.32 5.75 8.67
C PRO A 18 -13.36 6.88 8.54
N GLY A 19 -13.14 7.91 7.71
CA GLY A 19 -14.07 9.04 7.55
C GLY A 19 -15.12 8.90 6.43
N ALA A 20 -14.99 7.95 5.51
CA ALA A 20 -15.85 7.89 4.32
C ALA A 20 -17.27 7.33 4.56
N GLU A 21 -17.56 6.76 5.73
CA GLU A 21 -18.90 6.25 6.07
C GLU A 21 -19.79 7.28 6.78
N GLU A 22 -19.22 8.36 7.33
CA GLU A 22 -19.95 9.28 8.21
C GLU A 22 -20.66 10.41 7.46
N GLU A 23 -20.22 10.74 6.24
CA GLU A 23 -20.80 11.82 5.44
C GLU A 23 -22.16 11.48 4.82
N GLN A 24 -22.48 10.19 4.65
CA GLN A 24 -23.75 9.76 4.08
C GLN A 24 -24.94 9.90 5.06
N ARG A 25 -24.70 10.12 6.36
CA ARG A 25 -25.77 10.28 7.36
C ARG A 25 -26.21 11.72 7.61
N ARG A 26 -25.48 12.71 7.08
CA ARG A 26 -25.69 14.13 7.40
C ARG A 26 -26.38 14.93 6.28
N GLY A 27 -26.94 14.24 5.28
CA GLY A 27 -27.53 14.84 4.08
C GLY A 27 -29.05 15.02 4.07
N VAL A 28 -29.74 15.05 5.22
CA VAL A 28 -31.19 15.33 5.28
C VAL A 28 -31.50 16.21 6.48
N LEU A 29 -31.67 17.52 6.27
CA LEU A 29 -32.64 18.46 6.88
C LEU A 29 -32.15 19.92 6.88
N GLY A 30 -32.99 20.82 6.34
CA GLY A 30 -32.98 22.29 6.56
C GLY A 30 -32.60 23.11 5.32
N ALA A 31 -33.52 23.43 4.41
CA ALA A 31 -34.50 24.54 4.42
C ALA A 31 -33.89 25.94 4.15
N MET A 32 -34.40 26.55 3.06
CA MET A 32 -34.11 27.89 2.54
C MET A 32 -34.59 28.99 3.48
N GLU A 33 -33.77 30.03 3.70
CA GLU A 33 -34.20 31.44 3.81
C GLU A 33 -33.11 32.34 3.20
N VAL A 34 -33.53 33.42 2.54
CA VAL A 34 -32.72 34.42 1.81
C VAL A 34 -32.88 35.74 2.53
N ASP A 35 -31.78 36.46 2.79
CA ASP A 35 -31.78 37.93 2.90
C ASP A 35 -30.36 38.50 2.64
N ASP A 36 -30.38 39.69 2.06
CA ASP A 36 -29.35 40.43 1.32
C ASP A 36 -28.13 40.98 2.10
N ASP A 37 -27.07 41.24 1.31
CA ASP A 37 -26.07 42.31 1.42
C ASP A 37 -24.60 41.99 1.80
N GLU A 38 -23.71 42.61 1.01
CA GLU A 38 -22.26 42.86 1.13
C GLU A 38 -21.15 41.81 0.88
N THR A 39 -20.35 42.14 -0.15
CA THR A 39 -18.94 41.79 -0.43
C THR A 39 -18.60 40.43 -1.07
N MET A 40 -18.57 40.43 -2.41
CA MET A 40 -17.92 39.41 -3.23
C MET A 40 -16.40 39.36 -2.96
N LYS A 41 -15.98 38.39 -2.15
CA LYS A 41 -14.65 37.77 -2.30
C LYS A 41 -14.84 36.52 -3.17
N PRO A 42 -14.07 36.31 -4.25
CA PRO A 42 -14.13 35.06 -4.99
C PRO A 42 -13.51 33.96 -4.12
N ASN A 43 -14.36 33.24 -3.37
CA ASN A 43 -13.92 32.06 -2.63
C ASN A 43 -13.68 30.95 -3.63
N ASN A 44 -12.43 30.88 -4.09
CA ASN A 44 -12.01 29.99 -5.15
C ASN A 44 -11.85 28.58 -4.57
N LYS A 45 -12.55 27.65 -5.23
CA LYS A 45 -12.41 26.19 -5.20
C LYS A 45 -13.09 25.47 -4.04
N ALA A 46 -14.19 24.81 -4.40
CA ALA A 46 -14.48 23.48 -3.91
C ALA A 46 -13.17 22.66 -3.95
N GLU A 47 -12.56 22.44 -2.79
CA GLU A 47 -11.64 21.32 -2.64
C GLU A 47 -12.44 20.10 -3.03
N ALA A 48 -12.13 19.53 -4.19
CA ALA A 48 -12.57 18.19 -4.49
C ALA A 48 -12.06 17.34 -3.32
N ASP A 49 -12.99 16.81 -2.53
CA ASP A 49 -12.74 15.95 -1.38
C ASP A 49 -12.10 14.65 -1.88
N HIS A 50 -10.85 14.76 -2.28
CA HIS A 50 -10.02 13.65 -2.67
C HIS A 50 -9.42 13.12 -1.38
N PRO A 51 -9.71 11.84 -1.04
CA PRO A 51 -9.23 11.27 0.20
C PRO A 51 -7.72 11.39 0.28
N LYS A 52 -7.23 11.79 1.46
CA LYS A 52 -5.79 11.98 1.73
C LYS A 52 -5.00 10.76 1.23
N PRO A 53 -3.90 10.95 0.47
CA PRO A 53 -3.09 9.82 0.01
C PRO A 53 -2.59 8.97 1.17
N ILE A 54 -2.46 7.67 0.95
CA ILE A 54 -1.91 6.73 1.93
C ILE A 54 -0.74 5.93 1.36
N VAL A 55 0.15 5.48 2.24
CA VAL A 55 1.26 4.59 1.90
C VAL A 55 0.98 3.22 2.49
N VAL A 56 1.03 2.19 1.66
CA VAL A 56 0.86 0.80 2.08
C VAL A 56 2.17 0.04 1.85
N ILE A 57 2.76 -0.46 2.94
CA ILE A 57 3.97 -1.27 2.92
C ILE A 57 3.59 -2.74 2.95
N LEU A 58 3.92 -3.48 1.89
CA LEU A 58 3.68 -4.92 1.84
C LEU A 58 4.84 -5.68 2.47
N VAL A 59 4.53 -6.56 3.42
CA VAL A 59 5.48 -7.43 4.12
C VAL A 59 5.14 -8.88 3.79
N GLY A 60 6.07 -9.61 3.18
CA GLY A 60 5.84 -11.01 2.85
C GLY A 60 6.86 -11.60 1.89
N ALA A 61 7.07 -12.91 1.99
CA ALA A 61 8.04 -13.64 1.16
C ALA A 61 7.70 -13.59 -0.35
N PRO A 62 8.65 -13.86 -1.25
CA PRO A 62 8.34 -14.15 -2.65
C PRO A 62 7.27 -15.25 -2.77
N GLY A 63 6.33 -15.09 -3.69
CA GLY A 63 5.21 -16.03 -3.86
C GLY A 63 4.05 -15.89 -2.84
N SER A 64 4.13 -14.97 -1.89
CA SER A 64 3.04 -14.70 -0.92
C SER A 64 1.80 -14.04 -1.55
N GLY A 65 1.94 -13.41 -2.72
CA GLY A 65 0.83 -12.77 -3.43
C GLY A 65 0.80 -11.24 -3.37
N LYS A 66 1.89 -10.59 -2.92
CA LYS A 66 2.02 -9.12 -2.88
C LYS A 66 1.61 -8.41 -4.18
N SER A 67 2.15 -8.83 -5.32
CA SER A 67 1.83 -8.21 -6.62
C SER A 67 0.35 -8.40 -6.96
N THR A 68 -0.23 -9.57 -6.68
CA THR A 68 -1.66 -9.82 -6.86
C THR A 68 -2.52 -8.94 -5.95
N PHE A 69 -2.07 -8.69 -4.71
CA PHE A 69 -2.72 -7.73 -3.82
C PHE A 69 -2.69 -6.31 -4.41
N CYS A 70 -1.55 -5.86 -4.91
CA CYS A 70 -1.44 -4.56 -5.58
C CYS A 70 -2.41 -4.46 -6.77
N ASP A 71 -2.45 -5.48 -7.62
CA ASP A 71 -3.34 -5.51 -8.80
C ASP A 71 -4.81 -5.42 -8.39
N HIS A 72 -5.19 -6.09 -7.30
CA HIS A 72 -6.56 -5.98 -6.78
C HIS A 72 -6.85 -4.59 -6.19
N VAL A 73 -5.93 -4.01 -5.42
CA VAL A 73 -6.09 -2.65 -4.89
C VAL A 73 -6.30 -1.66 -6.03
N MET A 74 -5.43 -1.67 -7.04
CA MET A 74 -5.50 -0.76 -8.19
C MET A 74 -6.78 -0.95 -9.02
N ARG A 75 -7.36 -2.16 -9.05
CA ARG A 75 -8.63 -2.43 -9.75
C ARG A 75 -9.87 -2.01 -8.94
N LEU A 76 -9.82 -2.09 -7.62
CA LEU A 76 -10.95 -1.83 -6.74
C LEU A 76 -11.00 -0.38 -6.23
N SER A 77 -9.87 0.33 -6.26
CA SER A 77 -9.79 1.71 -5.83
C SER A 77 -10.39 2.67 -6.86
N THR A 78 -11.08 3.70 -6.39
CA THR A 78 -11.58 4.81 -7.22
C THR A 78 -10.55 5.94 -7.38
N GLY A 79 -9.59 6.06 -6.45
CA GLY A 79 -8.53 7.07 -6.48
C GLY A 79 -7.26 6.63 -7.23
N PRO A 80 -6.29 7.55 -7.41
CA PRO A 80 -5.04 7.23 -8.08
C PRO A 80 -4.08 6.46 -7.17
N TRP A 81 -3.62 5.30 -7.66
CA TRP A 81 -2.64 4.45 -6.97
C TRP A 81 -1.41 4.19 -7.84
N LEU A 82 -0.24 4.08 -7.19
CA LEU A 82 0.99 3.63 -7.84
C LEU A 82 1.63 2.47 -7.06
N ARG A 83 1.91 1.38 -7.78
CA ARG A 83 2.76 0.29 -7.28
C ARG A 83 4.24 0.65 -7.50
N VAL A 84 5.00 0.65 -6.42
CA VAL A 84 6.46 0.83 -6.42
C VAL A 84 7.10 -0.51 -6.06
N CYS A 85 7.65 -1.17 -7.08
CA CYS A 85 8.33 -2.46 -6.92
C CYS A 85 9.80 -2.33 -7.31
N GLN A 86 10.71 -2.71 -6.41
CA GLN A 86 12.14 -2.59 -6.68
C GLN A 86 12.59 -3.45 -7.85
N ASP A 87 11.96 -4.61 -8.07
CA ASP A 87 12.34 -5.54 -9.13
C ASP A 87 12.03 -5.02 -10.54
N THR A 88 11.21 -3.96 -10.67
CA THR A 88 10.81 -3.36 -11.95
C THR A 88 11.07 -1.87 -12.08
N ILE A 89 11.49 -1.20 -11.01
CA ILE A 89 11.62 0.27 -10.95
C ILE A 89 12.60 0.85 -11.99
N GLY A 90 13.59 0.06 -12.44
CA GLY A 90 14.57 0.45 -13.45
C GLY A 90 14.12 0.14 -14.87
N ASN A 91 12.94 0.62 -15.28
CA ASN A 91 12.33 0.33 -16.60
C ASN A 91 12.15 -1.18 -16.87
N GLY A 92 11.51 -1.88 -15.93
CA GLY A 92 11.32 -3.33 -16.01
C GLY A 92 12.52 -4.15 -15.52
N LYS A 93 13.52 -3.51 -14.92
CA LYS A 93 14.67 -4.14 -14.27
C LYS A 93 14.74 -3.78 -12.79
N ALA A 94 15.49 -4.58 -12.04
CA ALA A 94 15.75 -4.32 -10.63
C ALA A 94 16.50 -2.99 -10.45
N GLY A 95 16.04 -2.18 -9.51
CA GLY A 95 16.67 -0.93 -9.10
C GLY A 95 17.01 -0.90 -7.62
N THR A 96 17.12 0.32 -7.06
CA THR A 96 17.57 0.56 -5.69
C THR A 96 16.45 1.01 -4.75
N LYS A 97 16.71 0.92 -3.44
CA LYS A 97 15.84 1.51 -2.40
C LYS A 97 15.62 3.00 -2.63
N ALA A 98 16.68 3.72 -2.98
CA ALA A 98 16.64 5.16 -3.21
C ALA A 98 15.72 5.53 -4.38
N GLN A 99 15.74 4.77 -5.47
CA GLN A 99 14.80 4.97 -6.59
C GLN A 99 13.35 4.76 -6.18
N CYS A 100 13.08 3.72 -5.39
CA CYS A 100 11.74 3.46 -4.86
C CYS A 100 11.24 4.62 -3.97
N LEU A 101 12.11 5.12 -3.08
CA LEU A 101 11.80 6.28 -2.22
C LEU A 101 11.55 7.54 -3.05
N ALA A 102 12.41 7.84 -4.03
CA ALA A 102 12.27 9.02 -4.88
C ALA A 102 10.93 9.02 -5.63
N ILE A 103 10.55 7.89 -6.24
CA ILE A 103 9.27 7.76 -6.94
C ILE A 103 8.09 7.84 -5.97
N SER A 104 8.21 7.28 -4.77
CA SER A 104 7.17 7.38 -3.73
C SER A 104 6.96 8.84 -3.33
N CYS A 105 8.05 9.57 -3.06
CA CYS A 105 8.02 11.00 -2.72
C CYS A 105 7.33 11.84 -3.81
N THR A 106 7.75 11.71 -5.07
CA THR A 106 7.14 12.45 -6.18
C THR A 106 5.67 12.12 -6.33
N SER A 107 5.31 10.84 -6.22
CA SER A 107 3.92 10.41 -6.43
C SER A 107 2.99 10.83 -5.29
N LEU A 108 3.49 10.91 -4.05
CA LEU A 108 2.73 11.47 -2.93
C LEU A 108 2.47 12.96 -3.11
N LYS A 109 3.43 13.72 -3.65
CA LYS A 109 3.24 15.14 -4.02
C LYS A 109 2.18 15.32 -5.10
N ASP A 110 2.08 14.36 -6.02
CA ASP A 110 1.05 14.31 -7.05
C ASP A 110 -0.32 13.84 -6.53
N GLY A 111 -0.47 13.61 -5.22
CA GLY A 111 -1.72 13.16 -4.61
C GLY A 111 -2.05 11.67 -4.82
N LYS A 112 -1.06 10.84 -5.19
CA LYS A 112 -1.27 9.40 -5.43
C LYS A 112 -1.00 8.58 -4.17
N SER A 113 -1.85 7.59 -3.92
CA SER A 113 -1.59 6.57 -2.89
C SER A 113 -0.57 5.54 -3.40
N ILE A 114 0.27 5.02 -2.50
CA ILE A 114 1.47 4.24 -2.87
C ILE A 114 1.42 2.84 -2.27
N LEU A 115 1.75 1.83 -3.08
CA LEU A 115 1.98 0.44 -2.65
C LEU A 115 3.46 0.09 -2.77
N ILE A 116 4.14 -0.19 -1.66
CA ILE A 116 5.56 -0.60 -1.64
C ILE A 116 5.67 -2.13 -1.68
N ASP A 117 6.09 -2.68 -2.83
CA ASP A 117 6.22 -4.12 -3.07
C ASP A 117 7.71 -4.55 -3.15
N ARG A 118 8.36 -4.69 -1.97
CA ARG A 118 9.80 -5.01 -1.83
C ARG A 118 10.12 -6.17 -0.87
N CYS A 119 9.12 -6.99 -0.53
CA CYS A 119 9.14 -7.99 0.55
C CYS A 119 9.24 -7.42 1.98
N ASN A 120 10.02 -6.36 2.21
CA ASN A 120 10.08 -5.55 3.45
C ASN A 120 10.15 -6.39 4.74
N LEU A 121 11.01 -7.40 4.74
CA LEU A 121 11.02 -8.45 5.76
C LEU A 121 11.72 -8.02 7.06
N ASP A 122 12.60 -7.04 7.03
CA ASP A 122 13.27 -6.48 8.21
C ASP A 122 12.87 -5.01 8.46
N LYS A 123 13.15 -4.52 9.67
CA LYS A 123 12.79 -3.16 10.10
C LYS A 123 13.54 -2.10 9.29
N GLU A 124 14.81 -2.33 8.97
CA GLU A 124 15.68 -1.40 8.25
C GLU A 124 15.17 -1.14 6.82
N GLN A 125 14.60 -2.16 6.17
CA GLN A 125 13.96 -2.02 4.86
C GLN A 125 12.74 -1.10 4.92
N ARG A 126 11.94 -1.18 6.00
CA ARG A 126 10.71 -0.41 6.19
C ARG A 126 10.94 1.01 6.67
N ALA A 127 11.97 1.23 7.49
CA ALA A 127 12.18 2.47 8.24
C ALA A 127 12.05 3.74 7.40
N ASP A 128 12.69 3.80 6.23
CA ASP A 128 12.66 5.02 5.40
C ASP A 128 11.31 5.27 4.74
N PHE A 129 10.52 4.23 4.48
CA PHE A 129 9.16 4.39 3.96
C PHE A 129 8.19 4.81 5.07
N VAL A 130 8.41 4.37 6.32
CA VAL A 130 7.57 4.80 7.45
C VAL A 130 7.77 6.28 7.75
N LYS A 131 8.98 6.83 7.58
CA LYS A 131 9.26 8.26 7.71
C LYS A 131 8.48 9.14 6.72
N LEU A 132 7.92 8.57 5.64
CA LEU A 132 7.06 9.31 4.71
C LEU A 132 5.79 9.83 5.41
N LYS A 133 5.36 9.18 6.50
CA LYS A 133 4.24 9.64 7.34
C LYS A 133 4.39 11.10 7.75
N GLU A 134 5.53 11.43 8.35
CA GLU A 134 5.79 12.77 8.87
C GLU A 134 6.10 13.76 7.75
N SER A 135 6.80 13.30 6.70
CA SER A 135 7.24 14.17 5.60
C SER A 135 6.09 14.68 4.71
N TYR A 136 4.99 13.92 4.65
CA TYR A 136 3.84 14.21 3.78
C TYR A 136 2.50 14.23 4.53
N GLU A 137 2.55 14.12 5.86
CA GLU A 137 1.38 13.98 6.75
C GLU A 137 0.43 12.83 6.37
N VAL A 138 0.89 11.82 5.65
CA VAL A 138 0.06 10.70 5.17
C VAL A 138 -0.01 9.54 6.14
N ASP A 139 -1.08 8.76 6.09
CA ASP A 139 -1.12 7.50 6.84
C ASP A 139 -0.23 6.43 6.20
N VAL A 140 0.50 5.70 7.04
CA VAL A 140 1.33 4.56 6.61
C VAL A 140 0.76 3.28 7.23
N HIS A 141 0.35 2.35 6.37
CA HIS A 141 -0.17 1.04 6.76
C HIS A 141 0.79 -0.07 6.40
N ALA A 142 0.82 -1.14 7.20
CA ALA A 142 1.46 -2.40 6.84
C ALA A 142 0.42 -3.46 6.50
N VAL A 143 0.67 -4.22 5.43
CA VAL A 143 -0.08 -5.43 5.08
C VAL A 143 0.88 -6.60 5.09
N VAL A 144 0.66 -7.53 6.02
CA VAL A 144 1.50 -8.71 6.22
C VAL A 144 0.83 -9.90 5.55
N LEU A 145 1.48 -10.43 4.52
CA LEU A 145 1.07 -11.63 3.79
C LEU A 145 1.88 -12.83 4.29
N ASP A 146 1.39 -13.48 5.35
CA ASP A 146 2.12 -14.49 6.10
C ASP A 146 1.73 -15.92 5.70
N LEU A 147 1.95 -16.23 4.43
CA LEU A 147 1.68 -17.57 3.92
C LEU A 147 2.80 -18.56 4.29
N PRO A 148 2.47 -19.85 4.54
CA PRO A 148 3.46 -20.87 4.84
C PRO A 148 4.57 -20.94 3.79
N ALA A 149 5.83 -21.05 4.24
CA ALA A 149 7.02 -21.06 3.37
C ALA A 149 6.89 -22.07 2.21
N LYS A 150 6.41 -23.30 2.50
CA LYS A 150 6.19 -24.35 1.50
C LYS A 150 5.25 -23.89 0.38
N LEU A 151 4.20 -23.15 0.71
CA LEU A 151 3.24 -22.62 -0.27
C LEU A 151 3.87 -21.51 -1.11
N CYS A 152 4.58 -20.56 -0.46
CA CYS A 152 5.32 -19.49 -1.13
C CYS A 152 6.37 -20.04 -2.11
N ILE A 153 7.11 -21.07 -1.71
CA ILE A 153 8.08 -21.77 -2.56
C ILE A 153 7.37 -22.45 -3.73
N SER A 154 6.32 -23.24 -3.47
CA SER A 154 5.57 -23.93 -4.52
C SER A 154 5.03 -22.95 -5.57
N ARG A 155 4.51 -21.80 -5.14
CA ARG A 155 4.04 -20.73 -6.03
C ARG A 155 5.19 -20.08 -6.79
N SER A 156 6.33 -19.83 -6.14
CA SER A 156 7.49 -19.21 -6.79
C SER A 156 8.12 -20.13 -7.84
N VAL A 157 8.20 -21.43 -7.58
CA VAL A 157 8.74 -22.43 -8.52
C VAL A 157 7.83 -22.61 -9.74
N LYS A 158 6.51 -22.55 -9.55
CA LYS A 158 5.51 -22.73 -10.64
C LYS A 158 5.33 -21.49 -11.51
N ARG A 159 5.71 -20.29 -11.05
CA ARG A 159 5.58 -19.05 -11.84
C ARG A 159 6.71 -18.94 -12.85
N THR A 160 6.37 -18.91 -14.13
CA THR A 160 7.26 -18.47 -15.21
C THR A 160 7.24 -16.93 -15.29
N GLY A 161 8.40 -16.29 -15.46
CA GLY A 161 8.49 -14.86 -15.78
C GLY A 161 8.22 -13.85 -14.66
N HIS A 162 8.47 -14.16 -13.38
CA HIS A 162 8.29 -13.18 -12.30
C HIS A 162 9.43 -12.15 -12.22
N GLU A 163 9.07 -10.91 -11.85
CA GLU A 163 9.94 -9.76 -11.56
C GLU A 163 10.97 -10.09 -10.46
N GLY A 164 12.23 -10.39 -10.81
CA GLY A 164 13.26 -10.84 -9.85
C GLY A 164 13.88 -12.21 -10.19
N ASN A 165 13.39 -12.87 -11.24
CA ASN A 165 13.99 -14.04 -11.89
C ASN A 165 14.20 -15.27 -10.97
N LEU A 166 13.41 -15.40 -9.89
CA LEU A 166 13.43 -16.60 -9.04
C LEU A 166 12.74 -17.75 -9.75
N GLN A 167 13.51 -18.70 -10.28
CA GLN A 167 13.01 -19.90 -10.96
C GLN A 167 13.70 -21.17 -10.42
N GLY A 168 12.97 -22.30 -10.45
CA GLY A 168 13.51 -23.63 -10.13
C GLY A 168 14.02 -23.77 -8.69
N GLY A 169 14.99 -24.68 -8.49
CA GLY A 169 15.50 -25.04 -7.16
C GLY A 169 16.08 -23.89 -6.33
N LYS A 170 16.48 -22.78 -6.97
CA LYS A 170 16.99 -21.58 -6.29
C LYS A 170 15.91 -20.81 -5.53
N ALA A 171 14.63 -20.93 -5.92
CA ALA A 171 13.53 -20.23 -5.25
C ALA A 171 13.36 -20.67 -3.79
N ALA A 172 13.53 -21.98 -3.50
CA ALA A 172 13.42 -22.51 -2.15
C ALA A 172 14.48 -21.92 -1.21
N ALA A 173 15.74 -21.90 -1.66
CA ALA A 173 16.85 -21.36 -0.89
C ALA A 173 16.68 -19.86 -0.59
N VAL A 174 16.23 -19.08 -1.58
CA VAL A 174 16.02 -17.63 -1.41
C VAL A 174 14.85 -17.36 -0.46
N VAL A 175 13.70 -18.02 -0.64
CA VAL A 175 12.54 -17.84 0.24
C VAL A 175 12.90 -18.21 1.68
N ASN A 176 13.58 -19.34 1.90
CA ASN A 176 14.00 -19.75 3.23
C ASN A 176 14.98 -18.74 3.85
N ARG A 177 16.00 -18.28 3.09
CA ARG A 177 16.96 -17.27 3.57
C ARG A 177 16.27 -15.95 3.94
N MET A 178 15.31 -15.52 3.14
CA MET A 178 14.53 -14.31 3.38
C MET A 178 13.68 -14.43 4.65
N LEU A 179 13.03 -15.59 4.85
CA LEU A 179 12.20 -15.83 6.02
C LEU A 179 12.99 -15.91 7.34
N GLN A 180 14.27 -16.30 7.30
CA GLN A 180 15.14 -16.30 8.50
C GLN A 180 15.36 -14.90 9.08
N LYS A 181 15.29 -13.86 8.24
CA LYS A 181 15.45 -12.45 8.64
C LYS A 181 14.12 -11.74 8.84
N LYS A 182 13.01 -12.47 8.86
CA LYS A 182 11.67 -11.88 8.92
C LYS A 182 11.38 -11.35 10.31
N GLU A 183 11.08 -10.06 10.38
CA GLU A 183 10.54 -9.36 11.53
C GLU A 183 9.17 -8.80 11.19
N LEU A 184 8.17 -9.17 12.00
CA LEU A 184 6.82 -8.63 11.84
C LEU A 184 6.79 -7.13 12.15
N PRO A 185 6.04 -6.32 11.38
CA PRO A 185 5.91 -4.90 11.64
C PRO A 185 5.23 -4.68 13.00
N LYS A 186 5.66 -3.63 13.70
CA LYS A 186 5.11 -3.20 14.99
C LYS A 186 4.61 -1.76 14.92
N LEU A 187 3.56 -1.43 15.67
CA LEU A 187 2.99 -0.07 15.67
C LEU A 187 4.01 0.99 16.10
N ASN A 188 4.94 0.63 17.00
CA ASN A 188 6.03 1.52 17.42
C ASN A 188 7.07 1.84 16.33
N GLU A 189 6.97 1.21 15.14
CA GLU A 189 7.75 1.64 13.98
C GLU A 189 7.18 2.91 13.34
N GLY A 190 5.93 3.28 13.63
CA GLY A 190 5.25 4.47 13.09
C GLY A 190 4.02 4.17 12.20
N PHE A 191 3.66 2.88 12.05
CA PHE A 191 2.47 2.49 11.30
C PHE A 191 1.17 2.98 11.96
N THR A 192 0.29 3.58 11.17
CA THR A 192 -1.09 3.91 11.60
C THR A 192 -1.92 2.64 11.80
N ARG A 193 -1.72 1.63 10.93
CA ARG A 193 -2.46 0.36 10.99
C ARG A 193 -1.62 -0.80 10.45
N ILE A 194 -1.82 -1.97 11.02
CA ILE A 194 -1.19 -3.23 10.57
C ILE A 194 -2.31 -4.24 10.33
N THR A 195 -2.33 -4.81 9.12
CA THR A 195 -3.30 -5.83 8.71
C THR A 195 -2.56 -7.13 8.43
N PHE A 196 -3.03 -8.22 9.01
CA PHE A 196 -2.49 -9.56 8.77
C PHE A 196 -3.44 -10.35 7.87
N CYS A 197 -2.86 -11.01 6.86
CA CYS A 197 -3.58 -11.77 5.84
C CYS A 197 -2.97 -13.17 5.69
#